data_AF-A0A0B0CVT7-F1
#
_entry.id   AF-A0A0B0CVT7-F1
#
_cell.length_a   1.000
_cell.length_b   1.000
_cell.length_c   1.000
_cell.angle_alpha   90.00
_cell.angle_beta   90.00
_cell.angle_gamma   90.00
#
_symmetry.space_group_name_H-M   'P 1'
#
loop_
_entity.id
_entity.type
_entity.pdbx_description
1 polymer ?
#
loop_
_entity_poly.entity_id
_entity_poly.type
_entity_poly.pdbx_seq_one_letter_code
_entity_poly.pdbx_strand_id
1 'polypeptide(L)'
;GAAFLSSLPGELIKPFISLFLLLLGIYILIRFLFLNPESSQQKQTLSLKKRFIYPLGLLAGFFDSIGGGGWGPINTPILLSQKGATPRKVIGTVDTSEFAVTTSATLGFVLFLGLDQFNWLWVAAFVIGGVLAAPLAAWLVQVIPSLILGVLAGGFIILTNFRTLLIAGQVETSILYTIYAVLIIGWLIAIFFSIKKNTRFRHYRKSYAEQR
;
A
#
# COMPACT_ATOMS: atom_id res chain seq x y z
N GLY A 1 -11.94 9.47 -7.39
CA GLY A 1 -11.05 10.47 -6.79
C GLY A 1 -10.31 11.29 -7.82
N ALA A 2 -9.97 10.76 -9.00
CA ALA A 2 -9.31 11.52 -10.07
C ALA A 2 -9.95 12.90 -10.34
N ALA A 3 -11.27 12.96 -10.58
CA ALA A 3 -11.99 14.23 -10.76
C ALA A 3 -11.80 15.22 -9.59
N PHE A 4 -11.89 14.73 -8.36
CA PHE A 4 -11.68 15.53 -7.15
C PHE A 4 -10.24 16.03 -7.07
N LEU A 5 -9.26 15.15 -7.30
CA LEU A 5 -7.85 15.50 -7.25
C LEU A 5 -7.48 16.53 -8.34
N SER A 6 -8.01 16.36 -9.55
CA SER A 6 -7.82 17.28 -10.67
C SER A 6 -8.42 18.66 -10.45
N SER A 7 -9.44 18.77 -9.60
CA SER A 7 -10.09 20.05 -9.29
C SER A 7 -9.36 20.91 -8.26
N LEU A 8 -8.33 20.35 -7.59
CA LEU A 8 -7.63 21.01 -6.49
C LEU A 8 -6.27 21.55 -6.92
N PRO A 9 -5.86 22.75 -6.45
CA PRO A 9 -4.54 23.28 -6.73
C PRO A 9 -3.44 22.34 -6.21
N GLY A 10 -2.50 21.99 -7.10
CA GLY A 10 -1.41 21.05 -6.81
C GLY A 10 -0.62 21.40 -5.55
N GLU A 11 -0.32 22.68 -5.32
CA GLU A 11 0.44 23.15 -4.16
C GLU A 11 -0.29 22.94 -2.84
N LEU A 12 -1.61 23.15 -2.84
CA LEU A 12 -2.43 22.97 -1.66
C LEU A 12 -2.65 21.50 -1.34
N ILE A 13 -2.84 20.65 -2.36
CA ILE A 13 -3.22 19.25 -2.14
C ILE A 13 -2.02 18.34 -1.79
N LYS A 14 -0.81 18.68 -2.25
CA LYS A 14 0.43 17.94 -1.97
C LYS A 14 0.62 17.52 -0.50
N PRO A 15 0.58 18.43 0.50
CA PRO A 15 0.76 18.04 1.90
C PRO A 15 -0.35 17.11 2.40
N PHE A 16 -1.60 17.26 1.96
CA PHE A 16 -2.69 16.36 2.36
C PHE A 16 -2.52 14.95 1.77
N ILE A 17 -2.08 14.84 0.52
CA ILE A 17 -1.77 13.53 -0.09
C ILE A 17 -0.62 12.87 0.65
N SER A 18 0.45 13.63 0.96
CA SER A 18 1.57 13.09 1.72
C SER A 18 1.18 12.69 3.14
N LEU A 19 0.29 13.42 3.81
CA LEU A 19 -0.27 13.02 5.10
C LEU A 19 -1.06 11.71 4.97
N PHE A 20 -1.93 11.60 3.98
CA PHE A 20 -2.69 10.39 3.71
C PHE A 20 -1.76 9.18 3.44
N LEU A 21 -0.77 9.35 2.57
CA LEU A 21 0.22 8.30 2.26
C LEU A 21 1.04 7.92 3.48
N LEU A 22 1.43 8.89 4.30
CA LEU A 22 2.14 8.64 5.56
C LEU A 22 1.29 7.80 6.52
N LEU A 23 0.01 8.14 6.69
CA LEU A 23 -0.92 7.35 7.50
C LEU A 23 -1.10 5.94 6.94
N LEU A 24 -1.17 5.80 5.61
CA LEU A 24 -1.24 4.50 4.95
C LEU A 24 0.05 3.68 5.17
N GLY A 25 1.22 4.32 5.09
CA GLY A 25 2.52 3.69 5.37
C GLY A 25 2.63 3.21 6.82
N ILE A 26 2.16 4.03 7.78
CA ILE A 26 2.06 3.64 9.20
C ILE A 26 1.11 2.46 9.36
N TYR A 27 -0.07 2.50 8.74
CA TYR A 27 -1.02 1.40 8.78
C TYR A 27 -0.43 0.10 8.23
N ILE A 28 0.27 0.15 7.09
CA ILE A 28 0.94 -1.02 6.50
C ILE A 28 2.02 -1.55 7.46
N LEU A 29 2.87 -0.68 8.02
CA LEU A 29 3.88 -1.10 9.00
C LEU A 29 3.25 -1.80 10.20
N ILE A 30 2.24 -1.18 10.82
CA ILE A 30 1.56 -1.73 12.00
C ILE A 30 0.91 -3.07 11.65
N ARG A 31 0.24 -3.12 10.50
CA ARG A 31 -0.40 -4.34 10.00
C ARG A 31 0.60 -5.47 9.87
N PHE A 32 1.75 -5.28 9.24
CA PHE A 32 2.70 -6.38 9.04
C PHE A 32 3.54 -6.71 10.27
N LEU A 33 3.86 -5.73 11.13
CA LEU A 33 4.70 -5.95 12.30
C LEU A 33 3.91 -6.55 13.47
N PHE A 34 2.69 -6.06 13.72
CA PHE A 34 1.89 -6.38 14.91
C PHE A 34 0.66 -7.23 14.61
N LEU A 35 -0.09 -6.94 13.53
CA LEU A 35 -1.27 -7.73 13.18
C LEU A 35 -0.85 -8.96 12.35
N ASN A 36 -0.62 -10.08 13.03
CA ASN A 36 -0.17 -11.35 12.42
C ASN A 36 -0.81 -11.62 11.04
N PRO A 37 -0.04 -11.54 9.93
CA PRO A 37 -0.55 -11.79 8.58
C PRO A 37 -1.09 -13.21 8.40
N GLU A 38 -0.48 -14.16 9.09
CA GLU A 38 -0.82 -15.59 9.02
C GLU A 38 -2.02 -15.97 9.91
N SER A 39 -2.29 -15.24 11.01
CA SER A 39 -3.43 -15.58 11.89
C SER A 39 -4.78 -15.16 11.31
N SER A 40 -4.79 -14.33 10.25
CA SER A 40 -6.02 -14.02 9.50
C SER A 40 -6.48 -15.18 8.60
N GLN A 41 -5.66 -16.24 8.43
CA GLN A 41 -6.12 -17.48 7.80
C GLN A 41 -7.08 -18.27 8.70
N GLN A 42 -7.15 -17.97 10.00
CA GLN A 42 -7.89 -18.79 10.94
C GLN A 42 -8.86 -17.95 11.77
N LYS A 43 -10.11 -17.97 11.26
CA LYS A 43 -11.41 -17.63 11.89
C LYS A 43 -12.01 -16.27 11.48
N GLN A 44 -13.24 -16.37 10.96
CA GLN A 44 -14.44 -15.51 11.14
C GLN A 44 -15.10 -15.22 9.78
N THR A 45 -16.19 -15.86 9.32
CA THR A 45 -17.60 -15.93 9.77
C THR A 45 -18.43 -14.64 9.60
N LEU A 46 -17.93 -13.60 8.93
CA LEU A 46 -18.75 -12.41 8.67
C LEU A 46 -19.62 -12.60 7.42
N SER A 47 -20.92 -12.39 7.58
CA SER A 47 -21.85 -12.19 6.47
C SER A 47 -22.03 -10.68 6.26
N LEU A 48 -21.09 -10.07 5.53
CA LEU A 48 -21.26 -8.67 5.14
C LEU A 48 -22.34 -8.60 4.07
N LYS A 49 -23.37 -7.77 4.31
CA LYS A 49 -24.39 -7.49 3.29
C LYS A 49 -23.71 -6.77 2.13
N LYS A 50 -24.08 -7.11 0.89
CA LYS A 50 -23.56 -6.47 -0.33
C LYS A 50 -23.61 -4.94 -0.27
N ARG A 51 -24.62 -4.37 0.40
CA ARG A 51 -24.78 -2.93 0.66
C ARG A 51 -23.57 -2.25 1.34
N PHE A 52 -22.78 -2.97 2.13
CA PHE A 52 -21.58 -2.43 2.77
C PHE A 52 -20.32 -2.55 1.90
N ILE A 53 -20.31 -3.45 0.92
CA ILE A 53 -19.16 -3.68 0.03
C ILE A 53 -19.06 -2.56 -1.01
N TYR A 54 -20.18 -2.13 -1.58
CA TYR A 54 -20.22 -1.06 -2.60
C TYR A 54 -19.62 0.28 -2.12
N PRO A 55 -20.06 0.89 -1.00
CA PRO A 55 -19.48 2.15 -0.54
C PRO A 55 -18.01 1.98 -0.16
N LEU A 56 -17.62 0.80 0.31
CA LEU A 56 -16.26 0.51 0.69
C LEU A 56 -15.33 0.39 -0.52
N GLY A 57 -15.81 -0.23 -1.60
CA GLY A 57 -15.13 -0.21 -2.90
C GLY A 57 -15.02 1.20 -3.50
N LEU A 58 -16.05 2.04 -3.35
CA LEU A 58 -15.98 3.44 -3.76
C LEU A 58 -14.91 4.21 -2.98
N LEU A 59 -14.86 4.06 -1.66
CA LEU A 59 -13.82 4.67 -0.82
C LEU A 59 -12.43 4.15 -1.18
N ALA A 60 -12.28 2.83 -1.31
CA ALA A 60 -11.02 2.21 -1.71
C ALA A 60 -10.54 2.77 -3.06
N GLY A 61 -11.40 2.82 -4.08
CA GLY A 61 -11.06 3.38 -5.39
C GLY A 61 -10.81 4.89 -5.38
N PHE A 62 -11.48 5.63 -4.49
CA PHE A 62 -11.21 7.05 -4.27
C PHE A 62 -9.78 7.25 -3.74
N PHE A 63 -9.42 6.56 -2.66
CA PHE A 63 -8.08 6.59 -2.08
C PHE A 63 -7.01 6.06 -3.04
N ASP A 64 -7.35 5.04 -3.82
CA ASP A 64 -6.48 4.50 -4.85
C ASP A 64 -6.15 5.52 -5.94
N SER A 65 -7.13 6.29 -6.40
CA SER A 65 -6.87 7.36 -7.36
C SER A 65 -6.06 8.55 -6.81
N ILE A 66 -5.98 8.72 -5.48
CA ILE A 66 -5.22 9.81 -4.85
C ILE A 66 -3.78 9.36 -4.52
N GLY A 67 -3.61 8.12 -4.05
CA GLY A 67 -2.34 7.61 -3.53
C GLY A 67 -1.76 6.38 -4.23
N GLY A 68 -2.49 5.75 -5.16
CA GLY A 68 -2.02 4.66 -6.02
C GLY A 68 -1.86 3.28 -5.36
N GLY A 69 -2.39 3.05 -4.16
CA GLY A 69 -2.25 1.77 -3.46
C GLY A 69 -3.29 1.51 -2.37
N GLY A 70 -4.46 2.16 -2.49
CA GLY A 70 -5.56 2.05 -1.53
C GLY A 70 -6.37 0.76 -1.71
N TRP A 71 -6.43 0.24 -2.94
CA TRP A 71 -7.35 -0.83 -3.31
C TRP A 71 -7.10 -2.15 -2.55
N GLY A 72 -5.88 -2.68 -2.65
CA GLY A 72 -5.50 -3.98 -2.09
C GLY A 72 -5.60 -4.06 -0.56
N PRO A 73 -4.93 -3.16 0.20
CA PRO A 73 -4.92 -3.22 1.66
C PRO A 73 -6.29 -3.03 2.32
N ILE A 74 -7.21 -2.31 1.66
CA ILE A 74 -8.56 -2.03 2.15
C ILE A 74 -9.50 -3.20 1.80
N ASN A 75 -9.57 -3.61 0.53
CA ASN A 75 -10.57 -4.58 0.08
C ASN A 75 -10.21 -6.03 0.45
N THR A 76 -8.93 -6.40 0.41
CA THR A 76 -8.51 -7.81 0.56
C THR A 76 -8.88 -8.39 1.93
N PRO A 77 -8.59 -7.75 3.08
CA PRO A 77 -8.98 -8.29 4.39
C PRO A 77 -10.49 -8.44 4.54
N ILE A 78 -11.24 -7.47 4.01
CA ILE A 78 -12.70 -7.42 4.13
C ILE A 78 -13.35 -8.52 3.30
N LEU A 79 -12.89 -8.72 2.06
CA LEU A 79 -13.40 -9.80 1.21
C LEU A 79 -12.96 -11.18 1.71
N LEU A 80 -11.74 -11.32 2.26
CA LEU A 80 -11.28 -12.58 2.89
C LEU A 80 -12.07 -12.93 4.15
N SER A 81 -12.59 -11.93 4.87
CA SER A 81 -13.43 -12.15 6.07
C SER A 81 -14.85 -12.63 5.73
N GLN A 82 -15.25 -12.63 4.45
CA GLN A 82 -16.59 -13.06 4.06
C GLN A 82 -16.77 -14.57 4.18
N LYS A 83 -17.92 -14.98 4.70
CA LYS A 83 -18.31 -16.40 4.79
C LYS A 83 -18.31 -17.05 3.39
N GLY A 84 -17.56 -18.15 3.26
CA GLY A 84 -17.43 -18.90 2.00
C GLY A 84 -16.44 -18.30 0.99
N ALA A 85 -15.72 -17.23 1.36
CA ALA A 85 -14.68 -16.68 0.53
C ALA A 85 -13.49 -17.64 0.41
N THR A 86 -13.11 -17.99 -0.81
CA THR A 86 -11.87 -18.74 -1.06
C THR A 86 -10.75 -17.75 -1.38
N PRO A 87 -9.55 -17.88 -0.78
CA PRO A 87 -8.47 -16.91 -0.95
C PRO A 87 -8.14 -16.60 -2.41
N ARG A 88 -8.01 -17.64 -3.25
CA ARG A 88 -7.76 -17.50 -4.69
C ARG A 88 -8.84 -16.70 -5.43
N LYS A 89 -10.12 -16.86 -5.05
CA LYS A 89 -11.22 -16.13 -5.70
C LYS A 89 -11.21 -14.67 -5.28
N VAL A 90 -10.98 -14.39 -3.99
CA VAL A 90 -10.87 -13.02 -3.49
C VAL A 90 -9.71 -12.29 -4.15
N ILE A 91 -8.52 -12.90 -4.15
CA ILE A 91 -7.33 -12.29 -4.73
C ILE A 91 -7.55 -11.99 -6.22
N GLY A 92 -8.03 -12.97 -7.00
CA GLY A 92 -8.31 -12.74 -8.42
C GLY A 92 -9.38 -11.66 -8.68
N THR A 93 -10.40 -11.57 -7.83
CA THR A 93 -11.43 -10.52 -7.94
C THR A 93 -10.89 -9.14 -7.56
N VAL A 94 -10.07 -9.04 -6.51
CA VAL A 94 -9.43 -7.78 -6.13
C VAL A 94 -8.55 -7.28 -7.26
N ASP A 95 -7.68 -8.14 -7.79
CA ASP A 95 -6.74 -7.83 -8.87
C ASP A 95 -7.45 -7.41 -10.17
N THR A 96 -8.45 -8.17 -10.61
CA THR A 96 -9.24 -7.81 -11.80
C THR A 96 -9.96 -6.47 -11.63
N SER A 97 -10.46 -6.19 -10.42
CA SER A 97 -11.13 -4.92 -10.12
C SER A 97 -10.15 -3.76 -10.01
N GLU A 98 -8.93 -4.00 -9.53
CA GLU A 98 -7.86 -3.00 -9.45
C GLU A 98 -7.50 -2.47 -10.83
N PHE A 99 -7.42 -3.35 -11.83
CA PHE A 99 -7.26 -2.95 -13.21
C PHE A 99 -8.37 -1.99 -13.66
N ALA A 100 -9.64 -2.35 -13.44
CA ALA A 100 -10.78 -1.51 -13.83
C ALA A 100 -10.78 -0.14 -13.12
N VAL A 101 -10.42 -0.12 -11.83
CA VAL A 101 -10.32 1.11 -11.02
C VAL A 101 -9.18 1.99 -11.52
N THR A 102 -8.02 1.41 -11.78
CA THR A 102 -6.85 2.12 -12.30
C THR A 102 -7.12 2.69 -13.69
N THR A 103 -7.72 1.91 -14.59
CA THR A 103 -8.13 2.41 -15.92
C THR A 103 -9.14 3.55 -15.80
N SER A 104 -10.12 3.42 -14.91
CA SER A 104 -11.11 4.48 -14.66
C SER A 104 -10.46 5.74 -14.06
N ALA A 105 -9.47 5.58 -13.18
CA ALA A 105 -8.71 6.70 -12.61
C ALA A 105 -7.88 7.41 -13.70
N THR A 106 -7.18 6.66 -14.55
CA THR A 106 -6.42 7.18 -15.70
C THR A 106 -7.32 7.94 -16.66
N LEU A 107 -8.47 7.36 -17.05
CA LEU A 107 -9.46 8.06 -17.88
C LEU A 107 -10.00 9.31 -17.20
N GLY A 108 -10.26 9.25 -15.89
CA GLY A 108 -10.66 10.41 -15.10
C GLY A 108 -9.61 11.52 -15.14
N PHE A 109 -8.32 11.20 -14.94
CA PHE A 109 -7.26 12.20 -15.04
C PHE A 109 -7.19 12.81 -16.44
N VAL A 110 -7.30 12.01 -17.50
CA VAL A 110 -7.34 12.51 -18.88
C VAL A 110 -8.54 13.45 -19.11
N LEU A 111 -9.74 13.07 -18.66
CA LEU A 111 -10.97 13.84 -18.85
C LEU A 111 -10.97 15.16 -18.06
N PHE A 112 -10.46 15.16 -16.83
CA PHE A 112 -10.55 16.32 -15.94
C PHE A 112 -9.31 17.23 -15.97
N LEU A 113 -8.11 16.72 -16.31
CA LEU A 113 -6.90 17.56 -16.49
C LEU A 113 -6.67 17.98 -17.94
N GLY A 114 -7.08 17.15 -18.91
CA GLY A 114 -6.72 17.31 -20.32
C GLY A 114 -5.34 16.74 -20.65
N LEU A 115 -5.14 16.35 -21.91
CA LEU A 115 -3.92 15.67 -22.39
C LEU A 115 -2.68 16.57 -22.37
N ASP A 116 -2.86 17.88 -22.42
CA ASP A 116 -1.78 18.86 -22.51
C ASP A 116 -1.03 19.06 -21.19
N GLN A 117 -1.66 18.72 -20.06
CA GLN A 117 -1.06 18.83 -18.73
C GLN A 117 -0.10 17.68 -18.41
N PHE A 118 -0.08 16.63 -19.25
CA PHE A 118 0.79 15.50 -19.06
C PHE A 118 2.13 15.73 -19.75
N ASN A 119 3.20 15.58 -18.98
CA ASN A 119 4.51 15.43 -19.57
C ASN A 119 4.67 13.99 -20.09
N TRP A 120 4.45 13.80 -21.38
CA TRP A 120 4.48 12.49 -22.04
C TRP A 120 5.82 11.76 -21.92
N LEU A 121 6.93 12.47 -21.77
CA LEU A 121 8.23 11.87 -21.51
C LEU A 121 8.26 11.20 -20.14
N TRP A 122 7.78 11.89 -19.09
CA TRP A 122 7.67 11.30 -17.75
C TRP A 122 6.68 10.14 -17.72
N VAL A 123 5.53 10.27 -18.38
CA VAL A 123 4.53 9.20 -18.49
C VAL A 123 5.16 7.95 -19.13
N ALA A 124 5.82 8.10 -20.28
CA ALA A 124 6.49 6.99 -20.96
C ALA A 124 7.60 6.37 -20.10
N ALA A 125 8.40 7.19 -19.43
CA ALA A 125 9.44 6.72 -18.52
C ALA A 125 8.87 5.90 -17.34
N PHE A 126 7.77 6.35 -16.73
CA PHE A 126 7.09 5.60 -15.66
C PHE A 126 6.47 4.30 -16.15
N VAL A 127 5.84 4.29 -17.34
CA VAL A 127 5.27 3.07 -17.93
C VAL A 127 6.35 2.04 -18.22
N ILE A 128 7.43 2.44 -18.91
CA ILE A 128 8.55 1.54 -19.23
C ILE A 128 9.21 1.05 -17.95
N GLY A 129 9.50 1.96 -17.01
CA GLY A 129 10.06 1.62 -15.70
C GLY A 129 9.19 0.62 -14.94
N GLY A 130 7.86 0.81 -14.94
CA GLY A 130 6.91 -0.09 -14.31
C GLY A 130 6.88 -1.49 -14.94
N VAL A 131 6.85 -1.56 -16.28
CA VAL A 131 6.89 -2.84 -17.02
C VAL A 131 8.17 -3.62 -16.74
N LEU A 132 9.32 -2.93 -16.68
CA LEU A 132 10.60 -3.56 -16.36
C LEU A 132 10.72 -3.94 -14.88
N ALA A 133 10.13 -3.14 -13.98
CA ALA A 133 10.13 -3.42 -12.54
C ALA A 133 9.19 -4.55 -12.14
N ALA A 134 8.10 -4.79 -12.89
CA ALA A 134 7.09 -5.79 -12.53
C ALA A 134 7.65 -7.23 -12.43
N PRO A 135 8.46 -7.76 -13.37
CA PRO A 135 9.11 -9.06 -13.22
C PRO A 135 10.03 -9.13 -12.01
N LEU A 136 10.77 -8.07 -11.72
CA LEU A 136 11.65 -7.99 -10.55
C LEU A 136 10.83 -8.03 -9.25
N ALA A 137 9.72 -7.29 -9.20
CA ALA A 137 8.80 -7.31 -8.06
C ALA A 137 8.17 -8.70 -7.87
N ALA A 138 7.75 -9.36 -8.95
CA ALA A 138 7.21 -10.73 -8.90
C ALA A 138 8.24 -11.73 -8.36
N TRP A 139 9.49 -11.64 -8.81
CA TRP A 139 10.59 -12.44 -8.28
C TRP A 139 10.86 -12.13 -6.79
N LEU A 140 10.87 -10.85 -6.41
CA LEU A 140 11.12 -10.44 -5.03
C LEU A 140 10.06 -10.97 -4.06
N VAL A 141 8.78 -10.98 -4.47
CA VAL A 141 7.67 -11.53 -3.68
C VAL A 141 7.79 -13.04 -3.46
N GLN A 142 8.43 -13.76 -4.38
CA GLN A 142 8.69 -15.20 -4.21
C GLN A 142 9.84 -15.48 -3.24
N VAL A 143 10.86 -14.61 -3.22
CA VAL A 143 12.08 -14.83 -2.41
C VAL A 143 11.94 -14.25 -1.00
N ILE A 144 11.34 -13.07 -0.87
CA ILE A 144 11.27 -12.33 0.39
C ILE A 144 9.93 -12.62 1.10
N PRO A 145 9.95 -12.97 2.40
CA PRO A 145 8.75 -13.11 3.21
C PRO A 145 7.84 -11.87 3.16
N SER A 146 6.53 -12.08 3.01
CA SER A 146 5.51 -11.03 2.93
C SER A 146 5.56 -10.04 4.09
N LEU A 147 5.90 -10.51 5.29
CA LEU A 147 6.08 -9.69 6.47
C LEU A 147 7.23 -8.67 6.33
N ILE A 148 8.34 -9.08 5.72
CA ILE A 148 9.49 -8.19 5.47
C ILE A 148 9.13 -7.21 4.35
N LEU A 149 8.49 -7.68 3.28
CA LEU A 149 8.05 -6.82 2.17
C LEU A 149 7.10 -5.71 2.62
N GLY A 150 6.13 -6.03 3.48
CA GLY A 150 5.23 -5.04 4.05
C GLY A 150 5.96 -3.99 4.89
N VAL A 151 6.97 -4.38 5.66
CA VAL A 151 7.78 -3.44 6.46
C VAL A 151 8.67 -2.56 5.58
N LEU A 152 9.25 -3.12 4.52
CA LEU A 152 10.00 -2.35 3.53
C LEU A 152 9.10 -1.33 2.82
N ALA A 153 7.97 -1.77 2.28
CA ALA A 153 7.05 -0.88 1.57
C ALA A 153 6.49 0.22 2.49
N GLY A 154 6.00 -0.13 3.68
CA GLY A 154 5.43 0.83 4.62
C GLY A 154 6.44 1.89 5.09
N GLY A 155 7.68 1.49 5.39
CA GLY A 155 8.72 2.45 5.78
C GLY A 155 9.19 3.34 4.62
N PHE A 156 9.27 2.80 3.40
CA PHE A 156 9.59 3.61 2.22
C PHE A 156 8.52 4.69 1.94
N ILE A 157 7.24 4.34 2.09
CA ILE A 157 6.12 5.30 1.99
C ILE A 157 6.26 6.40 3.04
N ILE A 158 6.57 6.05 4.30
CA ILE A 158 6.76 7.04 5.36
C ILE A 158 7.93 7.96 5.02
N LEU A 159 9.11 7.41 4.71
CA LEU A 159 10.31 8.21 4.46
C LEU A 159 10.15 9.21 3.30
N THR A 160 9.48 8.78 2.24
CA THR A 160 9.24 9.61 1.05
C THR A 160 8.22 10.72 1.30
N ASN A 161 7.17 10.45 2.08
CA ASN A 161 6.08 11.40 2.31
C ASN A 161 6.29 12.31 3.52
N PHE A 162 7.07 11.87 4.51
CA PHE A 162 7.43 12.70 5.66
C PHE A 162 8.18 13.96 5.23
N ARG A 163 8.99 13.87 4.16
CA ARG A 163 9.72 15.02 3.59
C ARG A 163 8.78 16.16 3.22
N THR A 164 7.73 15.82 2.50
CA THR A 164 6.78 16.80 1.95
C THR A 164 6.08 17.55 3.08
N LEU A 165 5.75 16.86 4.18
CA LEU A 165 5.14 17.49 5.36
C LEU A 165 6.12 18.42 6.09
N LEU A 166 7.36 18.00 6.27
CA LEU A 166 8.38 18.83 6.94
C LEU A 166 8.68 20.10 6.15
N ILE A 167 8.76 20.00 4.83
CA ILE A 167 8.97 21.17 3.95
C ILE A 167 7.75 22.09 4.01
N ALA A 168 6.54 21.54 3.96
CA ALA A 168 5.31 22.33 4.07
C ALA A 168 5.18 23.04 5.43
N GLY A 169 5.66 22.41 6.50
CA GLY A 169 5.71 22.97 7.85
C GLY A 169 6.85 23.97 8.09
N GLN A 170 7.64 24.32 7.06
CA GLN A 170 8.79 25.24 7.15
C GLN A 170 9.80 24.85 8.25
N VAL A 171 9.98 23.55 8.48
CA VAL A 171 10.88 23.05 9.52
C VAL A 171 12.33 23.31 9.13
N GLU A 172 13.13 23.77 10.10
CA GLU A 172 14.56 24.04 9.91
C GLU A 172 15.32 22.79 9.43
N THR A 173 16.30 22.99 8.53
CA THR A 173 17.05 21.90 7.91
C THR A 173 17.80 21.03 8.92
N SER A 174 18.32 21.62 10.00
CA SER A 174 18.98 20.91 11.10
C SER A 174 18.06 19.90 11.79
N ILE A 175 16.81 20.32 12.03
CA ILE A 175 15.77 19.48 12.64
C ILE A 175 15.34 18.38 11.65
N LEU A 176 15.26 18.69 10.36
CA LEU A 176 14.95 17.73 9.31
C LEU A 176 15.91 16.55 9.32
N TYR A 177 17.22 16.79 9.32
CA TYR A 177 18.21 15.70 9.35
C TYR A 177 18.09 14.84 10.60
N THR A 178 17.81 15.46 11.75
CA THR A 178 17.61 14.74 13.02
C THR A 178 16.39 13.82 12.94
N ILE A 179 15.26 14.30 12.42
CA ILE A 179 14.06 13.49 12.27
C ILE A 179 14.30 12.35 11.27
N TYR A 180 14.97 12.61 10.16
CA TYR A 180 15.32 11.58 9.18
C TYR A 180 16.23 10.50 9.76
N ALA A 181 17.21 10.87 10.59
CA ALA A 181 18.05 9.91 11.30
C ALA A 181 17.21 9.01 12.20
N VAL A 182 16.29 9.57 12.99
CA VAL A 182 15.38 8.81 13.85
C VAL A 182 14.47 7.87 13.04
N LEU A 183 13.89 8.35 11.93
CA LEU A 183 13.02 7.55 11.07
C LEU A 183 13.79 6.38 10.42
N ILE A 184 15.00 6.62 9.91
CA ILE A 184 15.84 5.58 9.32
C ILE A 184 16.23 4.54 10.37
N ILE A 185 16.65 4.98 11.56
CA ILE A 185 17.00 4.07 12.66
C ILE A 185 15.77 3.22 13.06
N GLY A 186 14.62 3.87 13.25
CA GLY A 186 13.36 3.17 13.56
C GLY A 186 12.96 2.16 12.49
N TRP A 187 13.15 2.51 11.21
CA TRP A 187 12.85 1.61 10.10
C TRP A 187 13.82 0.41 10.04
N LEU A 188 15.12 0.63 10.24
CA LEU A 188 16.12 -0.45 10.33
C LEU A 188 15.81 -1.40 11.50
N ILE A 189 15.41 -0.85 12.65
CA ILE A 189 14.96 -1.64 13.80
C ILE A 189 13.74 -2.48 13.42
N ALA A 190 12.73 -1.88 12.77
CA ALA A 190 11.54 -2.60 12.31
C ALA A 190 11.89 -3.73 11.33
N ILE A 191 12.79 -3.49 10.38
CA ILE A 191 13.30 -4.51 9.45
C ILE A 191 13.98 -5.65 10.23
N PHE A 192 14.86 -5.33 11.17
CA PHE A 192 15.54 -6.33 11.99
C PHE A 192 14.56 -7.19 12.80
N PHE A 193 13.58 -6.57 13.45
CA PHE A 193 12.51 -7.27 14.14
C PHE A 193 11.69 -8.16 13.20
N SER A 194 11.43 -7.68 11.98
CA SER A 194 10.66 -8.42 10.97
C SER A 194 11.37 -9.72 10.55
N ILE A 195 12.70 -9.66 10.37
CA ILE A 195 13.55 -10.82 10.04
C ILE A 195 13.57 -11.82 11.20
N LYS A 196 13.77 -11.33 12.44
CA LYS A 196 13.77 -12.17 13.65
C LYS A 196 12.42 -12.85 13.90
N LYS A 197 11.31 -12.14 13.66
CA LYS A 197 9.96 -12.71 13.77
C LYS A 197 9.75 -13.81 12.73
N ASN A 198 10.14 -13.57 11.48
CA ASN A 198 9.97 -14.55 10.39
C ASN A 198 10.77 -15.86 10.60
N THR A 199 12.02 -15.76 11.07
CA THR A 199 12.86 -16.94 11.35
C THR A 199 12.29 -17.83 12.45
N ARG A 200 11.70 -17.23 13.50
CA ARG A 200 11.03 -17.95 14.60
C ARG A 200 9.80 -18.75 14.14
N PHE A 201 9.01 -18.19 13.21
CA PHE A 201 7.85 -18.87 12.64
C PHE A 201 8.22 -20.04 11.72
N ARG A 202 9.28 -19.93 10.90
CA ARG A 202 9.78 -21.05 10.09
C ARG A 202 10.22 -22.24 10.95
N HIS A 203 10.87 -21.98 12.08
CA HIS A 203 11.32 -23.03 13.01
C HIS A 203 10.14 -23.80 13.64
N TYR A 204 9.10 -23.08 14.06
CA TYR A 204 7.88 -23.68 14.59
C TYR A 204 7.22 -24.59 13.54
N ARG A 205 7.02 -24.12 12.31
CA ARG A 205 6.34 -24.90 11.26
C ARG A 205 7.07 -26.18 10.88
N LYS A 206 8.42 -26.15 10.90
CA LYS A 206 9.26 -27.33 10.60
C LYS A 206 9.14 -28.39 11.70
N SER A 207 9.21 -27.98 12.97
CA SER A 207 9.10 -28.89 14.12
C SER A 207 7.74 -29.59 14.22
N TYR A 208 6.64 -28.94 13.80
CA TYR A 208 5.30 -29.57 13.75
C TYR A 208 5.11 -30.48 12.52
N ALA A 209 5.78 -30.18 11.40
CA ALA A 209 5.72 -31.03 10.21
C ALA A 209 6.54 -32.33 10.38
N GLU A 210 7.60 -32.29 11.18
CA GLU A 210 8.43 -33.46 11.53
C GLU A 210 7.79 -34.37 12.60
N GLN A 211 6.72 -33.91 13.28
CA GLN A 211 5.95 -34.68 14.28
C GLN A 211 4.69 -35.36 13.72
N ARG A 212 4.44 -35.26 12.41
CA ARG A 212 3.37 -35.95 11.69
C ARG A 212 3.94 -36.99 10.75
#